data_AF-A0A255R5B9-F1
#
_entry.id   AF-A0A255R5B9-F1
#
_cell.length_a   1.000
_cell.length_b   1.000
_cell.length_c   1.000
_cell.angle_alpha   90.00
_cell.angle_beta   90.00
_cell.angle_gamma   90.00
#
_symmetry.space_group_name_H-M   'P 1'
#
loop_
_entity.id
_entity.type
_entity.pdbx_description
1 polymer ?
#
loop_
_entity_poly.entity_id
_entity_poly.type
_entity_poly.pdbx_seq_one_letter_code
_entity_poly.pdbx_strand_id
1 'polypeptide(L)'
;MNEEKYIHQQMKGKQPFKVPEGYFDDLAMRIMTNLPDAEQHGETPTVTVHKHRTVRLWISVAAACLAVMVVATALLFQQDSPQHVYKVQAAEMSGDRFVDEAADYAMIDNTDIYAYLEDN
;
A
#
# COMPACT_ATOMS: atom_id res chain seq x y z
N MET A 1 9.76 13.76 -65.80
CA MET A 1 8.96 14.66 -66.68
C MET A 1 7.45 14.58 -66.43
N ASN A 2 6.90 13.45 -65.96
CA ASN A 2 5.46 13.34 -65.67
C ASN A 2 5.11 13.88 -64.28
N GLU A 3 6.04 13.81 -63.31
CA GLU A 3 5.79 14.29 -61.95
C GLU A 3 5.68 15.83 -61.86
N GLU A 4 6.52 16.57 -62.58
CA GLU A 4 6.49 18.04 -62.58
C GLU A 4 5.14 18.57 -63.07
N LYS A 5 4.60 18.00 -64.14
CA LYS A 5 3.29 18.36 -64.70
C LYS A 5 2.16 18.11 -63.70
N TYR A 6 2.21 16.97 -63.00
CA TYR A 6 1.23 16.62 -61.97
C TYR A 6 1.25 17.63 -60.81
N ILE A 7 2.45 17.99 -60.33
CA ILE A 7 2.63 18.96 -59.25
C ILE A 7 2.13 20.35 -59.68
N HIS A 8 2.47 20.81 -60.89
CA HIS A 8 2.02 22.10 -61.41
C HIS A 8 0.49 22.20 -61.56
N GLN A 9 -0.16 21.14 -62.04
CA GLN A 9 -1.61 21.09 -62.20
C GLN A 9 -2.34 21.09 -60.85
N GLN A 10 -1.82 20.34 -59.88
CA GLN A 10 -2.40 20.25 -58.54
C GLN A 10 -2.24 21.55 -57.75
N MET A 11 -1.09 22.22 -57.91
CA MET A 11 -0.76 23.46 -57.19
C MET A 11 -1.33 24.73 -57.85
N LYS A 12 -1.95 24.63 -59.03
CA LYS A 12 -2.62 25.74 -59.74
C LYS A 12 -1.75 27.01 -59.84
N GLY A 13 -0.45 26.84 -60.08
CA GLY A 13 0.50 27.96 -60.15
C GLY A 13 0.81 28.66 -58.83
N LYS A 14 0.31 28.17 -57.70
CA LYS A 14 0.75 28.63 -56.37
C LYS A 14 2.13 28.05 -56.09
N GLN A 15 3.04 28.88 -55.59
CA GLN A 15 4.38 28.45 -55.17
C GLN A 15 4.32 28.08 -53.68
N PRO A 16 4.15 26.79 -53.30
CA PRO A 16 3.97 26.40 -51.91
C PRO A 16 5.23 26.58 -51.05
N PHE A 17 6.39 26.73 -51.68
CA PHE A 17 7.68 26.92 -51.01
C PHE A 17 8.17 28.36 -51.06
N LYS A 18 7.31 29.32 -51.46
CA LYS A 18 7.69 30.74 -51.43
C LYS A 18 7.61 31.25 -50.00
N VAL A 19 8.75 31.71 -49.49
CA VAL A 19 8.81 32.39 -48.19
C VAL A 19 8.14 33.77 -48.28
N PRO A 20 7.57 34.29 -47.18
CA PRO A 20 7.11 35.67 -47.12
C PRO A 20 8.22 36.66 -47.44
N GLU A 21 7.85 37.81 -47.99
CA GLU A 21 8.79 38.92 -48.20
C GLU A 21 9.39 39.35 -46.85
N GLY A 22 10.71 39.54 -46.80
CA GLY A 22 11.45 39.92 -45.59
C GLY A 22 11.65 38.80 -44.55
N TYR A 23 11.30 37.54 -44.85
CA TYR A 23 11.49 36.41 -43.92
C TYR A 23 12.94 36.26 -43.42
N PHE A 24 13.91 36.47 -44.31
CA PHE A 24 15.34 36.32 -44.00
C PHE A 24 15.95 37.53 -43.30
N ASP A 25 15.27 38.68 -43.29
CA ASP A 25 15.80 39.93 -42.70
C ASP A 25 15.93 39.80 -41.18
N ASP A 26 14.93 39.20 -40.53
CA ASP A 26 14.89 38.97 -39.07
C ASP A 26 15.28 37.55 -38.66
N LEU A 27 15.58 36.66 -39.61
CA LEU A 27 15.81 35.24 -39.32
C LEU A 27 16.95 35.05 -38.31
N ALA A 28 18.08 35.75 -38.51
CA ALA A 28 19.23 35.65 -37.63
C ALA A 28 18.88 36.10 -36.20
N MET A 29 18.13 37.19 -36.05
CA MET A 29 17.66 37.69 -34.76
C MET A 29 16.75 36.68 -34.08
N ARG A 30 15.76 36.14 -34.81
CA ARG A 30 14.83 35.13 -34.28
C ARG A 30 15.56 33.88 -33.82
N ILE A 31 16.55 33.41 -34.57
CA ILE A 31 17.37 32.26 -34.16
C ILE A 31 18.05 32.58 -32.83
N MET A 32 18.78 33.70 -32.74
CA MET A 32 19.51 34.07 -31.52
C MET A 32 18.61 34.29 -30.30
N THR A 33 17.42 34.89 -30.48
CA THR A 33 16.45 35.07 -29.39
C THR A 33 15.86 33.75 -28.89
N ASN A 34 15.78 32.73 -29.74
CA ASN A 34 15.26 31.41 -29.38
C ASN A 34 16.38 30.42 -28.98
N LEU A 35 17.65 30.83 -29.01
CA LEU A 35 18.71 30.03 -28.42
C LEU A 35 18.53 30.06 -26.89
N PRO A 36 18.55 28.89 -26.22
CA PRO A 36 18.66 28.88 -24.77
C PRO A 36 19.95 29.61 -24.38
N ASP A 37 19.89 30.49 -23.37
CA ASP A 37 21.10 31.09 -22.82
C ASP A 37 22.08 29.97 -22.47
N ALA A 38 23.31 30.06 -22.99
CA ALA A 38 24.37 29.07 -22.74
C ALA A 38 24.69 28.89 -21.24
N GLU A 39 24.19 29.79 -20.39
CA GLU A 39 24.32 29.82 -18.94
C GLU A 39 23.20 29.06 -18.20
N GLN A 40 22.15 28.58 -18.88
CA GLN A 40 21.14 27.70 -18.25
C GLN A 40 21.57 26.23 -18.16
N HIS A 41 22.88 25.98 -18.16
CA HIS A 41 23.44 24.72 -17.65
C HIS A 41 23.45 24.73 -16.11
N GLY A 42 22.29 24.96 -15.51
CA GLY A 42 22.15 25.10 -14.05
C GLY A 42 20.92 24.42 -13.47
N GLU A 43 19.93 24.07 -14.30
CA GLU A 43 18.74 23.38 -13.82
C GLU A 43 18.42 22.25 -14.78
N THR A 44 19.08 21.11 -14.56
CA THR A 44 18.54 19.82 -15.00
C THR A 44 17.05 19.82 -14.68
N PRO A 45 16.15 19.40 -15.58
CA PRO A 45 14.78 19.14 -15.20
C PRO A 45 14.88 18.08 -14.12
N THR A 46 14.75 18.49 -12.86
CA THR A 46 14.53 17.57 -11.76
C THR A 46 13.16 17.01 -12.07
N VAL A 47 13.14 15.94 -12.87
CA VAL A 47 11.97 15.13 -13.05
C VAL A 47 11.57 14.84 -11.62
N THR A 48 10.44 15.39 -11.20
CA THR A 48 9.87 15.14 -9.89
C THR A 48 9.33 13.72 -9.95
N VAL A 49 10.26 12.76 -9.94
CA VAL A 49 9.95 11.35 -10.03
C VAL A 49 9.28 10.96 -8.72
N HIS A 50 7.95 10.92 -8.76
CA HIS A 50 7.15 9.90 -8.08
C HIS A 50 7.12 9.92 -6.55
N LYS A 51 6.97 11.10 -5.92
CA LYS A 51 6.55 11.20 -4.50
C LYS A 51 5.27 10.40 -4.23
N HIS A 52 4.38 10.28 -5.23
CA HIS A 52 3.14 9.50 -5.11
C HIS A 52 3.34 7.98 -5.13
N ARG A 53 4.42 7.47 -5.76
CA ARG A 53 4.73 6.04 -5.79
C ARG A 53 5.35 5.59 -4.48
N THR A 54 6.26 6.39 -3.91
CA THR A 54 6.86 6.08 -2.61
C THR A 54 5.81 6.11 -1.50
N VAL A 55 4.92 7.11 -1.46
CA VAL A 55 3.82 7.18 -0.48
C VAL A 55 2.88 5.96 -0.59
N ARG A 56 2.52 5.52 -1.79
CA ARG A 56 1.70 4.30 -1.97
C ARG A 56 2.39 3.03 -1.47
N LEU A 57 3.71 2.94 -1.64
CA LEU A 57 4.50 1.83 -1.09
C LEU A 57 4.50 1.84 0.44
N TRP A 58 4.70 3.01 1.08
CA TRP A 58 4.66 3.12 2.55
C TRP A 58 3.28 2.79 3.14
N ILE A 59 2.19 3.18 2.47
CA ILE A 59 0.82 2.82 2.89
C ILE A 59 0.62 1.29 2.81
N SER A 60 1.12 0.64 1.76
CA SER A 60 1.02 -0.82 1.61
C SER A 60 1.80 -1.58 2.69
N VAL A 61 3.00 -1.09 3.04
CA VAL A 61 3.82 -1.67 4.12
C VAL A 61 3.13 -1.48 5.47
N ALA A 62 2.61 -0.28 5.76
CA ALA A 62 1.88 -0.03 6.99
C ALA A 62 0.63 -0.93 7.13
N ALA A 63 -0.13 -1.11 6.04
CA ALA A 63 -1.29 -2.01 6.02
C ALA A 63 -0.91 -3.48 6.26
N ALA A 64 0.18 -3.96 5.65
CA ALA A 64 0.68 -5.32 5.88
C ALA A 64 1.15 -5.51 7.33
N CYS A 65 1.84 -4.53 7.92
CA CYS A 65 2.23 -4.57 9.33
C CYS A 65 1.01 -4.63 10.25
N LEU A 66 -0.03 -3.84 9.99
CA LEU A 66 -1.28 -3.90 10.77
C LEU A 66 -1.97 -5.27 10.63
N ALA A 67 -2.02 -5.84 9.42
CA ALA A 67 -2.59 -7.16 9.20
C ALA A 67 -1.80 -8.26 9.94
N VAL A 68 -0.47 -8.25 9.88
CA VAL A 68 0.39 -9.18 10.63
C VAL A 68 0.23 -9.01 12.12
N MET A 69 0.15 -7.77 12.63
CA MET A 69 -0.10 -7.50 14.05
C MET A 69 -1.46 -8.03 14.50
N VAL A 70 -2.53 -7.83 13.70
CA VAL A 70 -3.86 -8.37 13.99
C VAL A 70 -3.90 -9.89 13.97
N VAL A 71 -3.19 -10.53 13.02
CA VAL A 71 -3.09 -12.00 12.97
C VAL A 71 -2.25 -12.51 14.14
N ALA A 72 -1.12 -11.87 14.45
CA ALA A 72 -0.27 -12.23 15.58
C ALA A 72 -1.02 -12.08 16.91
N THR A 73 -1.75 -10.98 17.12
CA THR A 73 -2.61 -10.84 18.29
C THR A 73 -3.74 -11.86 18.27
N ALA A 74 -4.40 -12.14 17.14
CA ALA A 74 -5.41 -13.18 17.09
C ALA A 74 -4.87 -14.58 17.46
N LEU A 75 -3.64 -14.92 17.04
CA LEU A 75 -2.99 -16.18 17.40
C LEU A 75 -2.58 -16.20 18.89
N LEU A 76 -2.07 -15.09 19.42
CA LEU A 76 -1.77 -14.96 20.85
C LEU A 76 -3.04 -15.02 21.70
N PHE A 77 -4.14 -14.38 21.29
CA PHE A 77 -5.44 -14.45 21.97
C PHE A 77 -6.13 -15.81 21.82
N GLN A 78 -5.85 -16.56 20.73
CA GLN A 78 -6.24 -17.97 20.63
C GLN A 78 -5.43 -18.86 21.57
N GLN A 79 -4.18 -18.50 21.86
CA GLN A 79 -3.33 -19.16 22.84
C GLN A 79 -3.69 -18.76 24.28
N ASP A 80 -4.16 -17.52 24.49
CA ASP A 80 -4.53 -16.92 25.78
C ASP A 80 -6.04 -16.91 26.06
N SER A 81 -6.84 -17.71 25.34
CA SER A 81 -8.25 -17.93 25.72
C SER A 81 -8.41 -19.23 26.52
N PRO A 82 -8.40 -19.20 27.87
CA PRO A 82 -9.48 -19.86 28.58
C PRO A 82 -10.77 -19.11 28.21
N GLN A 83 -11.68 -19.81 27.55
CA GLN A 83 -12.98 -19.30 27.12
C GLN A 83 -13.74 -18.65 28.30
N HIS A 84 -13.97 -17.34 28.26
CA HIS A 84 -15.08 -16.73 28.98
C HIS A 84 -15.75 -15.66 28.11
N VAL A 85 -16.63 -16.13 27.22
CA VAL A 85 -17.80 -15.36 26.80
C VAL A 85 -19.01 -16.09 27.38
N TYR A 86 -19.74 -15.42 28.25
CA TYR A 86 -21.10 -15.85 28.62
C TYR A 86 -21.99 -15.76 27.37
N LYS A 87 -22.08 -16.86 26.63
CA LYS A 87 -23.25 -17.20 25.81
C LYS A 87 -23.89 -18.40 26.46
N VAL A 88 -25.03 -18.16 27.09
CA VAL A 88 -25.95 -19.21 27.53
C VAL A 88 -26.47 -19.89 26.27
N GLN A 89 -25.87 -21.02 25.90
CA GLN A 89 -26.49 -22.00 25.03
C GLN A 89 -26.06 -23.38 25.53
N ALA A 90 -26.99 -24.02 26.24
CA ALA A 90 -26.86 -25.34 26.83
C ALA A 90 -26.44 -26.35 25.75
N ALA A 91 -25.20 -26.81 25.84
CA ALA A 91 -24.66 -27.85 24.98
C ALA A 91 -23.66 -28.68 25.81
N GLU A 92 -24.23 -29.66 26.51
CA GLU A 92 -23.69 -30.99 26.80
C GLU A 92 -22.17 -31.16 26.55
N MET A 93 -21.35 -30.64 27.46
CA MET A 93 -19.93 -30.94 27.54
C MET A 93 -19.72 -31.76 28.83
N SER A 94 -19.95 -33.07 28.69
CA SER A 94 -19.58 -34.17 29.61
C SER A 94 -19.43 -33.77 31.08
N GLY A 95 -20.56 -33.73 31.80
CA GLY A 95 -20.62 -33.50 33.25
C GLY A 95 -19.59 -34.33 34.02
N ASP A 96 -19.35 -35.58 33.60
CA ASP A 96 -18.39 -36.51 34.22
C ASP A 96 -17.01 -35.90 34.48
N ARG A 97 -16.40 -35.19 33.53
CA ARG A 97 -15.04 -34.63 33.77
C ARG A 97 -15.04 -33.47 34.76
N PHE A 98 -16.12 -32.69 34.80
CA PHE A 98 -16.26 -31.57 35.72
C PHE A 98 -16.57 -32.06 37.15
N VAL A 99 -17.43 -33.07 37.29
CA VAL A 99 -17.70 -33.66 38.62
C VAL A 99 -16.53 -34.48 39.15
N ASP A 100 -15.78 -35.19 38.30
CA ASP A 100 -14.59 -35.96 38.72
C ASP A 100 -13.50 -35.05 39.29
N GLU A 101 -13.20 -33.94 38.61
CA GLU A 101 -12.23 -32.96 39.10
C GLU A 101 -12.71 -32.26 40.38
N ALA A 102 -14.00 -31.92 40.47
CA ALA A 102 -14.56 -31.38 41.70
C ALA A 102 -14.54 -32.39 42.87
N ALA A 103 -14.69 -33.69 42.59
CA ALA A 103 -14.63 -34.75 43.59
C ALA A 103 -13.20 -34.95 44.12
N ASP A 104 -12.19 -34.89 43.26
CA ASP A 104 -10.78 -34.99 43.66
C ASP A 104 -10.38 -33.87 44.63
N TYR A 105 -10.86 -32.64 44.43
CA TYR A 105 -10.60 -31.52 45.34
C TYR A 105 -11.46 -31.54 46.61
N ALA A 106 -12.64 -32.15 46.55
CA ALA A 106 -13.53 -32.30 47.71
C ALA A 106 -13.25 -33.56 48.53
N MET A 107 -12.34 -34.42 48.09
CA MET A 107 -11.95 -35.64 48.79
C MET A 107 -11.10 -35.30 50.02
N ILE A 108 -11.78 -34.82 51.06
CA ILE A 108 -11.22 -34.71 52.41
C ILE A 108 -11.21 -36.11 53.02
N ASP A 109 -10.03 -36.62 53.37
CA ASP A 109 -9.92 -37.91 54.03
C ASP A 109 -10.03 -37.74 55.56
N ASN A 110 -10.21 -38.86 56.28
CA ASN A 110 -10.30 -38.79 57.73
C ASN A 110 -9.01 -38.25 58.37
N THR A 111 -7.86 -38.42 57.71
CA THR A 111 -6.57 -37.89 58.18
C THR A 111 -6.53 -36.37 58.11
N ASP A 112 -7.08 -35.76 57.06
CA ASP A 112 -7.23 -34.32 56.93
C ASP A 112 -8.11 -33.75 58.06
N ILE A 113 -9.19 -34.45 58.44
CA ILE A 113 -10.05 -34.06 59.56
C ILE A 113 -9.26 -34.04 60.89
N TYR A 114 -8.40 -35.04 61.14
CA TYR A 114 -7.57 -35.07 62.35
C TYR A 114 -6.52 -33.96 62.34
N ALA A 115 -5.93 -33.64 61.18
CA ALA A 115 -4.97 -32.55 61.06
C ALA A 115 -5.57 -31.19 61.45
N TYR A 116 -6.82 -30.92 61.07
CA TYR A 116 -7.52 -29.69 61.48
C TYR A 116 -7.86 -29.64 62.98
N LEU A 117 -8.04 -30.80 63.62
CA LEU A 117 -8.32 -30.89 65.06
C LEU A 117 -7.06 -30.81 65.92
N GLU A 118 -5.90 -31.17 65.36
CA GLU A 118 -4.61 -31.07 66.06
C GLU A 118 -4.03 -29.65 66.02
N ASP A 119 -4.47 -28.81 65.07
CA ASP A 119 -4.07 -27.40 64.92
C ASP A 119 -4.93 -26.42 65.76
N ASN A 120 -5.67 -26.91 66.78
CA ASN A 120 -6.37 -26.12 67.82
C ASN A 120 -6.13 -26.69 69.22
#